data_AF-A0A413CQ91-F1
#
_entry.id   AF-A0A413CQ91-F1
#
_cell.length_a   1.000
_cell.length_b   1.000
_cell.length_c   1.000
_cell.angle_alpha   90.00
_cell.angle_beta   90.00
_cell.angle_gamma   90.00
#
_symmetry.space_group_name_H-M   'P 1'
#
loop_
_entity.id
_entity.type
_entity.pdbx_description
1 polymer ?
#
loop_
_entity_poly.entity_id
_entity_poly.type
_entity_poly.pdbx_seq_one_letter_code
_entity_poly.pdbx_strand_id
1 'polypeptide(L)' 'MTHLNQDTIAALQSFQIEKIDRETTDFLDTNSKIDTYHFEYCPKCGCYHPHLIKSGFANSGKQIDVSI' A
#
# COMPACT_ATOMS: atom_id res chain seq x y z
N MET A 1 13.31 -0.99 10.73
CA MET A 1 13.47 -2.40 11.15
C MET A 1 13.63 -3.16 9.85
N THR A 2 14.84 -3.54 9.48
CA THR A 2 15.05 -4.21 8.19
C THR A 2 14.56 -5.65 8.29
N HIS A 3 13.46 -5.95 7.61
CA HIS A 3 12.92 -7.31 7.45
C HIS A 3 13.79 -8.19 6.51
N LEU A 4 15.01 -7.76 6.23
CA LEU A 4 15.95 -8.40 5.31
C LEU A 4 16.96 -9.24 6.10
N ASN A 5 17.26 -10.44 5.59
CA ASN A 5 18.33 -11.24 6.16
C ASN A 5 19.71 -10.62 5.86
N GLN A 6 20.71 -11.02 6.64
CA GLN A 6 22.05 -10.45 6.58
C GLN A 6 22.73 -10.63 5.21
N ASP A 7 22.49 -11.76 4.54
CA ASP A 7 23.05 -12.06 3.22
C ASP A 7 22.47 -11.14 2.14
N THR A 8 21.18 -10.80 2.25
CA THR A 8 20.50 -9.87 1.34
C THR A 8 20.99 -8.44 1.56
N ILE A 9 21.24 -8.05 2.80
CA ILE A 9 21.83 -6.74 3.13
C ILE A 9 23.25 -6.62 2.53
N ALA A 10 24.05 -7.69 2.61
CA ALA A 10 25.39 -7.70 2.04
C ALA A 10 25.40 -7.66 0.50
N ALA A 11 24.34 -8.12 -0.16
CA ALA A 11 24.21 -8.16 -1.62
C ALA A 11 23.64 -6.87 -2.23
N LEU A 12 23.12 -5.94 -1.42
CA LEU A 12 22.42 -4.74 -1.87
C LEU A 12 23.21 -3.46 -1.59
N GLN A 13 23.06 -2.49 -2.49
CA GLN A 13 23.56 -1.13 -2.26
C GLN A 13 22.65 -0.39 -1.27
N SER A 14 23.21 0.58 -0.54
CA SER A 14 22.50 1.31 0.52
C SER A 14 21.16 1.91 0.06
N PHE A 15 21.10 2.50 -1.14
CA PHE A 15 19.85 3.06 -1.67
C PHE A 15 18.77 2.01 -1.96
N GLN A 16 19.16 0.77 -2.30
CA GLN A 16 18.23 -0.31 -2.54
C GLN A 16 17.62 -0.77 -1.22
N ILE A 17 18.44 -0.85 -0.17
CA ILE A 17 17.98 -1.17 1.19
C ILE A 17 17.00 -0.11 1.68
N GLU A 18 17.33 1.17 1.53
CA GLU A 18 16.44 2.28 1.90
C GLU A 18 15.11 2.26 1.15
N LYS A 19 15.12 1.91 -0.15
CA LYS A 19 13.91 1.76 -0.95
C LYS A 19 13.03 0.63 -0.43
N ILE A 20 13.61 -0.53 -0.14
CA ILE A 20 12.88 -1.70 0.38
C ILE A 20 12.31 -1.39 1.77
N ASP A 21 13.08 -0.75 2.64
CA ASP A 21 12.62 -0.40 4.00
C ASP A 21 11.43 0.57 3.93
N ARG A 22 11.46 1.55 3.02
CA ARG A 22 10.34 2.45 2.76
C ARG A 22 9.11 1.73 2.25
N GLU A 23 9.24 0.92 1.20
CA GLU A 23 8.11 0.17 0.63
C GLU A 23 7.50 -0.80 1.66
N THR A 24 8.33 -1.45 2.47
CA THR A 24 7.86 -2.35 3.53
C THR A 24 7.11 -1.58 4.62
N THR A 25 7.64 -0.42 5.03
CA THR A 25 6.99 0.44 6.02
C THR A 25 5.65 0.96 5.51
N ASP A 26 5.60 1.45 4.27
CA ASP A 26 4.38 1.94 3.63
C ASP A 26 3.32 0.84 3.50
N PHE A 27 3.76 -0.39 3.19
CA PHE A 27 2.88 -1.55 3.11
C PHE A 27 2.30 -1.92 4.49
N LEU A 28 3.13 -1.98 5.53
CA LEU A 28 2.68 -2.28 6.89
C LEU A 28 1.77 -1.18 7.45
N ASP A 29 2.10 0.08 7.22
CA ASP A 29 1.27 1.22 7.63
C ASP A 29 -0.09 1.17 6.92
N THR A 30 -0.12 0.91 5.60
CA THR A 30 -1.37 0.71 4.85
C THR A 30 -2.19 -0.43 5.43
N ASN A 31 -1.57 -1.60 5.68
CA ASN A 31 -2.26 -2.76 6.22
C ASN A 31 -2.81 -2.49 7.61
N SER A 32 -2.08 -1.77 8.47
CA SER A 32 -2.58 -1.42 9.82
C SER A 32 -3.82 -0.51 9.77
N LYS A 33 -3.98 0.26 8.69
CA LYS A 33 -5.09 1.18 8.48
C LYS A 33 -6.18 0.60 7.59
N ILE A 34 -5.99 -0.58 6.99
CA ILE A 34 -6.98 -1.15 6.06
C ILE A 34 -8.31 -1.41 6.77
N ASP A 35 -8.26 -1.80 8.04
CA ASP A 35 -9.45 -2.00 8.87
C ASP A 35 -10.19 -0.71 9.24
N THR A 36 -9.58 0.45 9.00
CA THR A 36 -10.21 1.75 9.23
C THR A 36 -10.91 2.32 8.00
N TYR A 37 -10.73 1.72 6.82
CA TYR A 37 -11.32 2.16 5.55
C TYR A 37 -12.29 1.13 4.95
N HIS A 38 -13.06 0.46 5.80
CA HIS A 38 -14.17 -0.40 5.35
C HIS A 38 -15.38 0.47 5.01
N PHE A 39 -15.46 0.90 3.75
CA PHE A 39 -16.69 1.48 3.23
C PHE A 39 -17.63 0.33 2.83
N GLU A 40 -18.66 0.09 3.64
CA GLU A 40 -19.74 -0.87 3.32
C GLU A 40 -20.39 -0.56 1.96
N TYR A 41 -20.41 0.72 1.57
CA TYR A 41 -20.92 1.20 0.30
C TYR A 41 -19.90 2.13 -0.35
N CYS A 42 -19.66 1.95 -1.65
CA CYS A 42 -18.74 2.83 -2.37
C CYS A 42 -19.25 4.28 -2.34
N PRO A 43 -18.45 5.24 -1.85
CA PRO A 43 -18.87 6.64 -1.72
C PRO A 43 -19.15 7.33 -3.06
N LYS A 44 -18.75 6.71 -4.17
CA LYS A 44 -18.94 7.25 -5.53
C LYS A 44 -20.27 6.85 -6.17
N CYS A 45 -20.74 5.62 -5.93
CA CYS A 45 -21.95 5.09 -6.57
C CYS A 45 -23.03 4.64 -5.59
N GLY A 46 -22.74 4.54 -4.29
CA GLY A 46 -23.66 4.08 -3.26
C GLY A 46 -23.96 2.57 -3.31
N CYS A 47 -23.30 1.80 -4.19
CA CYS A 47 -23.47 0.35 -4.28
C CYS A 47 -22.51 -0.38 -3.33
N TYR A 48 -22.92 -1.58 -2.88
CA TYR A 48 -22.06 -2.50 -2.14
C TYR A 48 -21.02 -3.11 -3.10
N HIS A 49 -19.73 -2.92 -2.80
CA HIS A 49 -18.64 -3.57 -3.54
C HIS A 49 -17.88 -4.49 -2.56
N PRO A 50 -17.88 -5.82 -2.76
CA PRO A 50 -17.30 -6.76 -1.80
C PRO A 50 -15.78 -6.62 -1.60
N HIS A 51 -15.08 -5.91 -2.49
CA HIS A 51 -13.64 -5.68 -2.39
C HIS A 51 -13.26 -4.28 -2.89
N LEU A 52 -13.22 -3.30 -2.00
CA LEU A 52 -12.51 -2.03 -2.26
C LEU A 52 -11.05 -2.24 -1.83
N ILE A 53 -10.15 -2.51 -2.77
CA ILE A 53 -8.71 -2.57 -2.47
C ILE A 53 -8.05 -1.28 -2.95
N LYS A 54 -7.48 -0.57 -1.98
CA LYS A 54 -6.60 0.62 -2.04
C LYS A 54 -6.84 1.56 -3.22
N SER A 55 -7.42 2.71 -2.93
CA SER A 55 -7.41 3.84 -3.85
C SER A 55 -5.99 4.39 -4.00
N GLY A 56 -5.45 4.36 -5.22
CA GLY A 56 -4.30 5.19 -5.58
C GLY A 56 -4.75 6.61 -5.92
N PHE A 57 -3.82 7.55 -6.07
CA PHE A 57 -4.09 8.79 -6.79
C PHE A 57 -3.39 8.70 -8.15
N ALA A 58 -4.13 8.96 -9.23
CA ALA A 58 -3.54 9.19 -10.53
C ALA A 58 -2.65 10.44 -10.44
N ASN A 59 -1.63 10.56 -11.30
CA ASN A 59 -0.74 11.73 -11.38
C ASN A 59 -1.49 13.06 -11.64
N SER A 60 -2.80 13.00 -11.93
CA SER A 60 -3.72 14.14 -11.99
C SER A 60 -4.34 14.52 -10.64
N GLY A 61 -3.92 13.93 -9.52
CA GLY A 61 -4.51 14.11 -8.19
C GLY A 61 -5.90 13.49 -8.00
N LYS A 62 -6.35 12.63 -8.93
CA LYS A 62 -7.68 11.99 -8.87
C LYS A 62 -7.57 10.60 -8.27
N GLN A 63 -8.48 10.28 -7.35
CA GLN A 63 -8.57 8.96 -6.74
C GLN A 63 -8.89 7.91 -7.83
N ILE A 64 -8.05 6.87 -7.92
CA ILE A 64 -8.23 5.72 -8.80
C ILE A 64 -8.58 4.52 -7.93
N ASP A 65 -9.77 3.99 -8.15
CA ASP A 65 -10.21 2.72 -7.60
C ASP A 65 -9.69 1.61 -8.51
N VAL A 66 -8.88 0.71 -7.96
CA VAL A 66 -8.47 -0.51 -8.66
C VAL A 66 -9.36 -1.64 -8.16
N SER A 67 -10.34 -2.02 -8.98
CA SER A 67 -11.05 -3.29 -8.79
C SER A 67 -10.20 -4.42 -9.38
N ILE A 68 -9.83 -5.38 -8.55
CA ILE A 68 -9.28 -6.67 -9.00
C ILE A 68 -10.44 -7.59 -9.33
#